data_AF-A0A933JT86-F1
#
_entry.id   AF-A0A933JT86-F1
#
_cell.length_a   1.000
_cell.length_b   1.000
_cell.length_c   1.000
_cell.angle_alpha   90.00
_cell.angle_beta   90.00
_cell.angle_gamma   90.00
#
_symmetry.space_group_name_H-M   'P 1'
#
loop_
_entity.id
_entity.type
_entity.pdbx_description
1 polymer ?
#
loop_
_entity_poly.entity_id
_entity_poly.type
_entity_poly.pdbx_seq_one_letter_code
_entity_poly.pdbx_strand_id
1 'polypeptide(L)'
;MGIFWDRITTQFIEIIEWLDNDHQTLVWRFPVRGNEIKNGAKLIVREGQTAMFVNEGKLADTFGPGTYTLTTQNLPILATLKGWKYGFNSPFKAEVYFVANTVFTDLKWGTQNPIMLRDPEIGPVRLRAFGIFSVKVGDPTKFLRTCAGTDGSFEVDEILGQLKRNLVSRFTGALGKAKIPALDLAGNYEEISGAVSPILKSDFQELGVDLVKFLIENISLPPEVEKILDKRSEMGLIGNIQQFAAYQAASAIPDAAKTPNSMAGAGMGLAAGWHMGGQMANAFAPQLAPQAPVPAAAAQISQTPAPAPLSPDDMVTRLKKLDALKAAGVLSEDEYAKKRGEILASI
;
A
#
# COMPACT_ATOMS: atom_id res chain seq x y z
N MET A 1 11.60 65.10 28.14
CA MET A 1 10.67 64.10 28.70
C MET A 1 10.67 62.84 27.84
N GLY A 2 11.71 61.99 27.90
CA GLY A 2 11.83 60.88 26.94
C GLY A 2 12.75 59.72 27.34
N ILE A 3 13.06 59.56 28.63
CA ILE A 3 13.91 58.46 29.13
C ILE A 3 13.17 57.60 30.18
N PHE A 4 11.98 58.03 30.62
CA PHE A 4 11.19 57.34 31.63
C PHE A 4 10.09 56.42 31.06
N TRP A 5 9.65 56.61 29.80
CA TRP A 5 8.59 55.79 29.20
C TRP A 5 9.08 54.44 28.65
N ASP A 6 10.37 54.31 28.27
CA ASP A 6 10.95 53.04 27.83
C ASP A 6 11.19 52.03 28.96
N ARG A 7 11.17 52.47 30.23
CA ARG A 7 11.33 51.58 31.40
C ARG A 7 10.01 51.13 32.02
N ILE A 8 8.87 51.68 31.57
CA ILE A 8 7.54 51.36 32.14
C ILE A 8 6.81 50.29 31.32
N THR A 9 7.23 50.03 30.07
CA THR A 9 6.64 48.96 29.23
C THR A 9 7.24 47.57 29.48
N THR A 10 8.26 47.45 30.34
CA THR A 10 8.99 46.19 30.55
C THR A 10 8.33 45.24 31.57
N GLN A 11 7.30 45.68 32.30
CA GLN A 11 6.67 44.92 33.40
C GLN A 11 5.38 44.15 33.04
N PHE A 12 5.01 44.03 31.77
CA PHE A 12 3.95 43.08 31.42
C PHE A 12 4.49 41.65 31.51
N ILE A 13 3.78 40.82 32.29
CA ILE A 13 3.98 39.36 32.33
C ILE A 13 3.82 38.86 30.90
N GLU A 14 4.86 38.26 30.36
CA GLU A 14 4.84 37.65 29.03
C GLU A 14 3.96 36.41 29.07
N ILE A 15 2.92 36.39 28.24
CA ILE A 15 2.06 35.22 28.05
C ILE A 15 2.56 34.50 26.80
N ILE A 16 3.03 33.28 27.01
CA ILE A 16 3.54 32.37 25.99
C ILE A 16 2.44 31.37 25.71
N GLU A 17 1.83 31.46 24.54
CA GLU A 17 0.77 30.55 24.10
C GLU A 17 0.83 30.36 22.59
N TRP A 18 0.24 29.25 22.14
CA TRP A 18 0.02 28.98 20.72
C TRP A 18 -1.44 28.57 20.49
N LEU A 19 -2.04 29.21 19.49
CA LEU A 19 -3.32 28.87 18.90
C LEU A 19 -3.04 28.43 17.47
N ASP A 20 -3.18 27.13 17.21
CA ASP A 20 -3.14 26.59 15.86
C ASP A 20 -4.36 27.10 15.07
N ASN A 21 -4.10 27.73 13.93
CA ASN A 21 -5.12 28.29 13.05
C ASN A 21 -5.16 27.61 11.68
N ASP A 22 -4.23 26.70 11.37
CA ASP A 22 -4.05 26.13 10.04
C ASP A 22 -4.22 24.61 9.99
N HIS A 23 -4.13 23.92 11.12
CA HIS A 23 -4.19 22.45 11.22
C HIS A 23 -3.16 21.74 10.33
N GLN A 24 -2.06 22.42 10.01
CA GLN A 24 -0.95 21.93 9.18
C GLN A 24 0.39 22.05 9.92
N THR A 25 0.49 22.96 10.87
CA THR A 25 1.69 23.16 11.69
C THR A 25 1.83 22.05 12.74
N LEU A 26 2.93 21.29 12.66
CA LEU A 26 3.30 20.26 13.63
C LEU A 26 4.12 20.84 14.79
N VAL A 27 5.01 21.79 14.50
CA VAL A 27 5.85 22.46 15.50
C VAL A 27 5.87 23.94 15.24
N TRP A 28 5.68 24.72 16.31
CA TRP A 28 5.76 26.17 16.25
C TRP A 28 6.62 26.70 17.40
N ARG A 29 7.65 27.46 17.07
CA ARG A 29 8.48 28.15 18.07
C ARG A 29 7.88 29.52 18.37
N PHE A 30 7.61 29.77 19.64
CA PHE A 30 7.14 31.07 20.09
C PHE A 30 8.18 32.16 19.78
N PRO A 31 7.81 33.21 19.04
CA PRO A 31 8.75 34.24 18.62
C PRO A 31 9.05 35.20 19.77
N VAL A 32 10.31 35.22 20.22
CA VAL A 32 10.80 36.16 21.22
C VAL A 32 11.98 36.95 20.67
N ARG A 33 11.98 38.27 20.90
CA ARG A 33 13.11 39.12 20.47
C ARG A 33 14.38 38.66 21.20
N GLY A 34 15.37 38.19 20.46
CA GLY A 34 16.64 37.72 21.01
C GLY A 34 16.59 36.34 21.69
N ASN A 35 15.48 35.61 21.57
CA ASN A 35 15.21 34.35 22.27
C ASN A 35 15.36 34.49 23.79
N GLU A 36 14.87 35.59 24.35
CA GLU A 36 15.01 35.94 25.76
C GLU A 36 13.68 35.89 26.49
N ILE A 37 13.40 34.79 27.18
CA ILE A 37 12.16 34.64 27.95
C ILE A 37 12.31 35.27 29.33
N LYS A 38 11.36 36.13 29.71
CA LYS A 38 11.37 36.79 31.02
C LYS A 38 11.09 35.80 32.16
N ASN A 39 11.81 35.94 33.27
CA ASN A 39 11.51 35.21 34.50
C ASN A 39 10.10 35.60 35.02
N GLY A 40 9.26 34.60 35.28
CA GLY A 40 7.87 34.81 35.67
C GLY A 40 6.87 34.83 34.50
N ALA A 41 7.31 34.57 33.27
CA ALA A 41 6.43 34.39 32.12
C ALA A 41 5.38 33.28 32.38
N LYS A 42 4.18 33.47 31.84
CA LYS A 42 3.09 32.50 31.92
C LYS A 42 3.07 31.66 30.66
N LEU A 43 3.28 30.36 30.78
CA LEU A 43 3.15 29.41 29.69
C LEU A 43 1.76 28.79 29.75
N ILE A 44 0.97 28.96 28.69
CA ILE A 44 -0.35 28.34 28.55
C ILE A 44 -0.23 27.27 27.46
N VAL A 45 -0.38 26.01 27.87
CA VAL A 45 -0.40 24.86 26.97
C VAL A 45 -1.85 24.39 26.87
N ARG A 46 -2.39 24.28 25.67
CA ARG A 46 -3.78 23.84 25.48
C ARG A 46 -3.84 22.33 25.27
N GLU A 47 -5.05 21.81 25.29
CA GLU A 47 -5.31 20.43 24.87
C GLU A 47 -4.81 20.20 23.44
N GLY A 48 -4.35 18.98 23.16
CA GLY A 48 -3.84 18.61 21.83
C GLY A 48 -2.47 19.18 21.48
N GLN A 49 -1.74 19.77 22.44
CA GLN A 49 -0.36 20.22 22.23
C GLN A 49 0.54 19.92 23.44
N THR A 50 1.85 19.98 23.21
CA THR A 50 2.89 19.89 24.24
C THR A 50 3.85 21.04 24.04
N ALA A 51 4.20 21.76 25.11
CA ALA A 51 5.21 22.80 25.05
C ALA A 51 6.56 22.25 25.52
N MET A 52 7.60 22.52 24.75
CA MET A 52 8.96 22.07 24.97
C MET A 52 9.85 23.27 25.21
N PHE A 53 10.44 23.33 26.39
CA PHE A 53 11.29 24.45 26.78
C PHE A 53 12.76 24.08 26.58
N VAL A 54 13.42 24.85 25.71
CA VAL A 54 14.84 24.70 25.37
C VAL A 54 15.60 25.86 25.98
N ASN A 55 16.64 25.57 26.75
CA ASN A 55 17.52 26.57 27.33
C ASN A 55 18.94 26.39 26.80
N GLU A 56 19.52 27.45 26.25
CA GLU A 56 20.89 27.46 25.73
C GLU A 56 21.18 26.26 24.80
N GLY A 57 20.20 25.90 23.95
CA GLY A 57 20.30 24.80 23.01
C GLY A 57 20.08 23.40 23.58
N LYS A 58 19.71 23.27 24.87
CA LYS A 58 19.37 21.99 25.50
C LYS A 58 17.89 21.96 25.88
N LEU A 59 17.20 20.88 25.50
CA LEU A 59 15.85 20.63 25.97
C LEU A 59 15.86 20.47 27.49
N ALA A 60 15.19 21.37 28.20
CA ALA A 60 15.21 21.45 29.65
C ALA A 60 13.96 20.85 30.30
N ASP A 61 12.79 21.04 29.68
CA ASP A 61 11.51 20.54 30.22
C ASP A 61 10.43 20.38 29.14
N THR A 62 9.40 19.59 29.44
CA THR A 62 8.22 19.35 28.58
C THR A 62 6.94 19.49 29.39
N PHE A 63 6.03 20.32 28.91
CA PHE A 63 4.78 20.67 29.58
C PHE A 63 3.59 20.16 28.78
N GLY A 64 2.71 19.40 29.44
CA GLY A 64 1.40 19.02 28.92
C GLY A 64 0.38 20.16 29.08
N PRO A 65 -0.92 19.90 28.80
CA PRO A 65 -1.97 20.90 28.93
C PRO A 65 -2.07 21.51 30.33
N GLY A 66 -2.16 22.84 30.41
CA GLY A 66 -2.25 23.58 31.66
C GLY A 66 -1.58 24.96 31.60
N THR A 67 -1.63 25.66 32.73
CA THR A 67 -0.98 26.97 32.91
C THR A 67 0.20 26.84 33.86
N TYR A 68 1.38 27.23 33.39
CA TYR A 68 2.64 27.14 34.12
C TYR A 68 3.24 28.53 34.29
N THR A 69 3.97 28.73 35.39
CA THR A 69 4.79 29.93 35.58
C THR A 69 6.24 29.55 35.40
N LEU A 70 6.86 30.08 34.36
CA LEU A 70 8.26 29.80 34.04
C LEU A 70 9.16 30.60 34.98
N THR A 71 9.69 29.93 36.00
CA THR A 71 10.69 30.49 36.90
C THR A 71 11.94 29.61 36.88
N THR A 72 13.11 30.24 37.02
CA THR A 72 14.40 29.54 37.03
C THR A 72 14.51 28.51 38.17
N GLN A 73 13.68 28.62 39.21
CA GLN A 73 13.68 27.72 40.36
C GLN A 73 12.89 26.42 40.12
N ASN A 74 11.88 26.46 39.23
CA ASN A 74 10.97 25.33 38.98
C ASN A 74 11.40 24.43 37.82
N LEU A 75 12.46 24.79 37.09
CA LEU A 75 12.96 24.04 35.94
C LEU A 75 14.14 23.15 36.37
N PRO A 76 14.03 21.80 36.33
CA PRO A 76 15.01 20.87 36.93
C PRO A 76 16.43 21.01 36.37
N ILE A 77 16.57 21.17 35.05
CA ILE A 77 17.86 21.30 34.38
C ILE A 77 18.48 22.68 34.67
N LEU A 78 17.68 23.75 34.73
CA LEU A 78 18.16 25.08 35.12
C LEU A 78 18.59 25.12 36.58
N ALA A 79 17.88 24.40 37.44
CA ALA A 79 18.24 24.27 38.86
C ALA A 79 19.58 23.56 39.06
N THR A 80 20.01 22.73 38.11
CA THR A 80 21.31 22.05 38.16
C THR A 80 22.45 22.93 37.62
N LEU A 81 22.14 23.87 36.72
CA LEU A 81 23.05 24.90 36.18
C LEU A 81 23.27 26.10 37.13
N LYS A 82 22.68 26.08 38.34
CA LYS A 82 22.67 27.12 39.42
C LYS A 82 24.04 27.66 39.90
N GLY A 83 25.15 27.27 39.30
CA GLY A 83 26.50 27.68 39.73
C GLY A 83 26.97 29.05 39.26
N TRP A 84 26.23 29.78 38.41
CA TRP A 84 26.77 30.97 37.76
C TRP A 84 26.44 32.30 38.46
N LYS A 85 27.47 33.16 38.52
CA LYS A 85 27.77 34.15 39.57
C LYS A 85 27.05 35.51 39.42
N TYR A 86 25.96 35.58 38.65
CA TYR A 86 25.28 36.85 38.33
C TYR A 86 23.75 36.75 38.53
N GLY A 87 23.18 37.74 39.21
CA GLY A 87 21.81 37.73 39.72
C GLY A 87 20.71 37.50 38.68
N PHE A 88 19.76 36.65 39.06
CA PHE A 88 18.66 36.04 38.29
C PHE A 88 17.53 36.99 37.82
N ASN A 89 17.80 38.28 37.69
CA ASN A 89 16.89 39.26 37.07
C ASN A 89 17.24 39.53 35.59
N SER A 90 18.22 38.82 35.03
CA SER A 90 18.61 38.95 33.62
C SER A 90 17.85 37.94 32.75
N PRO A 91 17.34 38.36 31.57
CA PRO A 91 16.82 37.43 30.58
C PRO A 91 17.84 36.34 30.24
N PHE A 92 17.36 35.11 30.04
CA PHE A 92 18.17 33.95 29.64
C PHE A 92 17.77 33.50 28.24
N LYS A 93 18.73 32.96 27.47
CA LYS A 93 18.48 32.48 26.12
C LYS A 93 17.68 31.18 26.15
N ALA A 94 16.39 31.29 25.88
CA ALA A 94 15.47 30.18 25.86
C ALA A 94 14.45 30.27 24.72
N GLU A 95 13.97 29.10 24.33
CA GLU A 95 13.01 28.91 23.27
C GLU A 95 11.88 28.02 23.80
N VAL A 96 10.65 28.31 23.40
CA VAL A 96 9.50 27.45 23.65
C VAL A 96 8.99 26.97 22.30
N TYR A 97 9.03 25.66 22.11
CA TYR A 97 8.44 24.98 20.95
C TYR A 97 7.12 24.36 21.38
N PHE A 98 6.04 24.72 20.72
CA PHE A 98 4.80 23.99 20.83
C PHE A 98 4.75 22.91 19.76
N VAL A 99 4.34 21.71 20.15
CA VAL A 99 4.22 20.54 19.28
C VAL A 99 2.78 20.08 19.29
N ALA A 100 2.18 19.94 18.11
CA ALA A 100 0.82 19.44 17.95
C ALA A 100 0.77 17.92 18.18
N ASN A 101 -0.08 17.51 19.12
CA ASN A 101 -0.38 16.11 19.42
C ASN A 101 -1.74 15.66 18.84
N THR A 102 -2.41 16.55 18.09
CA THR A 102 -3.63 16.25 17.35
C THR A 102 -3.37 15.26 16.23
N VAL A 103 -4.44 14.61 15.76
CA VAL A 103 -4.35 13.66 14.65
C VAL A 103 -4.52 14.43 13.33
N PHE A 104 -3.53 14.31 12.46
CA PHE A 104 -3.57 14.77 11.08
C PHE A 104 -4.22 13.66 10.24
N THR A 105 -5.46 13.89 9.81
CA THR A 105 -6.26 12.91 9.07
C THR A 105 -6.10 13.07 7.56
N ASP A 106 -6.60 12.08 6.81
CA ASP A 106 -6.76 12.15 5.35
C ASP A 106 -5.49 12.46 4.55
N LEU A 107 -4.32 12.07 5.09
CA LEU A 107 -3.05 12.19 4.39
C LEU A 107 -3.02 11.16 3.26
N LYS A 108 -3.10 11.64 2.02
CA LYS A 108 -3.17 10.79 0.83
C LYS A 108 -1.82 10.17 0.49
N TRP A 109 -1.75 8.87 0.29
CA TRP A 109 -0.58 8.18 -0.24
C TRP A 109 -0.91 7.49 -1.56
N GLY A 110 0.11 7.22 -2.36
CA GLY A 110 -0.04 6.43 -3.57
C GLY A 110 1.28 6.08 -4.23
N THR A 111 1.27 5.04 -5.05
CA THR A 111 2.41 4.60 -5.83
C THR A 111 2.66 5.59 -6.98
N GLN A 112 3.81 6.27 -7.00
CA GLN A 112 4.16 7.17 -8.11
C GLN A 112 4.36 6.41 -9.43
N ASN A 113 5.05 5.26 -9.35
CA ASN A 113 5.24 4.34 -10.47
C ASN A 113 4.46 3.05 -10.22
N PRO A 114 3.94 2.39 -11.27
CA PRO A 114 3.30 1.08 -11.11
C PRO A 114 4.26 0.06 -10.47
N ILE A 115 3.73 -0.72 -9.54
CA ILE A 115 4.41 -1.85 -8.94
C ILE A 115 4.28 -3.04 -9.89
N MET A 116 5.41 -3.58 -10.33
CA MET A 116 5.43 -4.84 -11.08
C MET A 116 5.29 -6.02 -10.10
N LEU A 117 4.18 -6.75 -10.21
CA LEU A 117 3.87 -7.94 -9.43
C LEU A 117 3.77 -9.14 -10.36
N ARG A 118 4.20 -10.32 -9.91
CA ARG A 118 3.87 -11.58 -10.59
C ARG A 118 2.61 -12.14 -9.96
N ASP A 119 1.50 -11.95 -10.65
CA ASP A 119 0.21 -12.54 -10.32
C ASP A 119 0.24 -14.06 -10.56
N PRO A 120 -0.32 -14.87 -9.64
CA PRO A 120 -0.37 -16.32 -9.79
C PRO A 120 -1.28 -16.81 -10.93
N GLU A 121 -2.29 -16.03 -11.36
CA GLU A 121 -3.28 -16.42 -12.37
C GLU A 121 -3.01 -15.79 -13.73
N ILE A 122 -2.68 -14.49 -13.77
CA ILE A 122 -2.52 -13.72 -15.02
C ILE A 122 -1.08 -13.34 -15.35
N GLY A 123 -0.11 -13.71 -14.50
CA GLY A 123 1.31 -13.49 -14.74
C GLY A 123 1.79 -12.07 -14.40
N PRO A 124 2.73 -11.46 -15.16
CA PRO A 124 3.26 -10.16 -14.81
C PRO A 124 2.21 -9.05 -14.97
N VAL A 125 1.89 -8.36 -13.87
CA VAL A 125 0.94 -7.25 -13.82
C VAL A 125 1.58 -6.01 -13.22
N ARG A 126 1.05 -4.84 -13.58
CA ARG A 126 1.50 -3.53 -13.11
C ARG A 126 0.41 -2.87 -12.28
N LEU A 127 0.51 -2.93 -10.96
CA LEU A 127 -0.51 -2.40 -10.08
C LEU A 127 -0.19 -0.96 -9.67
N ARG A 128 -1.20 -0.12 -9.54
CA ARG A 128 -1.10 1.15 -8.82
C ARG A 128 -1.96 1.07 -7.57
N ALA A 129 -1.47 1.59 -6.45
CA ALA A 129 -2.22 1.61 -5.21
C ALA A 129 -2.27 3.01 -4.65
N PHE A 130 -3.38 3.36 -4.01
CA PHE A 130 -3.56 4.60 -3.29
C PHE A 130 -4.50 4.43 -2.10
N GLY A 131 -4.43 5.39 -1.20
CA GLY A 131 -5.34 5.50 -0.08
C GLY A 131 -4.98 6.65 0.84
N ILE A 132 -5.36 6.51 2.10
CA ILE A 132 -5.11 7.52 3.12
C ILE A 132 -4.45 6.92 4.36
N PHE A 133 -3.74 7.75 5.10
CA PHE A 133 -3.24 7.43 6.42
C PHE A 133 -3.43 8.64 7.35
N SER A 134 -3.30 8.39 8.65
CA SER A 134 -3.41 9.43 9.66
C SER A 134 -2.30 9.28 10.68
N VAL A 135 -1.72 10.41 11.08
CA VAL A 135 -0.58 10.44 11.99
C VAL A 135 -0.78 11.46 13.09
N LYS A 136 0.00 11.33 14.15
CA LYS A 136 0.17 12.36 15.18
C LYS A 136 1.61 12.35 15.67
N VAL A 137 2.05 13.43 16.31
CA VAL A 137 3.31 13.37 17.05
C VAL A 137 3.09 12.55 18.33
N GLY A 138 3.82 11.44 18.44
CA GLY A 138 3.75 10.53 19.59
C GLY A 138 4.84 10.81 20.61
N ASP A 139 6.04 11.15 20.14
CA ASP A 139 7.20 11.54 20.96
C ASP A 139 7.69 12.92 20.52
N PRO A 140 7.19 14.01 21.16
CA PRO A 140 7.57 15.38 20.84
C PRO A 140 9.08 15.62 20.97
N THR A 141 9.74 14.94 21.92
CA THR A 141 11.18 15.11 22.14
C THR A 141 11.99 14.55 21.00
N LYS A 142 11.67 13.33 20.57
CA LYS A 142 12.32 12.73 19.41
C LYS A 142 12.00 13.53 18.16
N PHE A 143 10.72 13.86 17.93
CA PHE A 143 10.29 14.62 16.76
C PHE A 143 11.02 15.96 16.61
N LEU A 144 11.11 16.74 17.70
CA LEU A 144 11.84 18.01 17.72
C LEU A 144 13.33 17.81 17.37
N ARG A 145 13.97 16.75 17.87
CA ARG A 145 15.40 16.49 17.64
C ARG A 145 15.71 15.94 16.25
N THR A 146 14.84 15.10 15.70
CA THR A 146 15.11 14.36 14.45
C THR A 146 14.53 15.06 13.22
N CYS A 147 13.40 15.76 13.37
CA CYS A 147 12.63 16.31 12.25
C CYS A 147 12.71 17.85 12.23
N ALA A 148 12.16 18.52 13.25
CA ALA A 148 12.03 19.98 13.23
C ALA A 148 13.36 20.71 13.49
N GLY A 149 14.22 20.18 14.36
CA GLY A 149 15.50 20.79 14.70
C GLY A 149 15.34 22.21 15.28
N THR A 150 15.80 23.20 14.54
CA THR A 150 15.68 24.64 14.89
C THR A 150 14.63 25.37 14.06
N ASP A 151 13.85 24.65 13.24
CA ASP A 151 12.78 25.25 12.46
C ASP A 151 11.73 25.85 13.39
N GLY A 152 11.43 27.12 13.16
CA GLY A 152 10.46 27.86 13.96
C GLY A 152 9.01 27.56 13.59
N SER A 153 8.76 26.96 12.42
CA SER A 153 7.43 26.61 11.96
C SER A 153 7.53 25.40 11.04
N PHE A 154 7.39 24.20 11.61
CA PHE A 154 7.49 22.94 10.88
C PHE A 154 6.09 22.43 10.51
N GLU A 155 5.80 22.33 9.23
CA GLU A 155 4.51 21.89 8.70
C GLU A 155 4.49 20.38 8.35
N VAL A 156 3.30 19.80 8.30
CA VAL A 156 3.11 18.39 7.95
C VAL A 156 3.69 18.04 6.58
N ASP A 157 3.59 18.94 5.61
CA ASP A 157 4.05 18.71 4.23
C ASP A 157 5.56 18.49 4.14
N GLU A 158 6.35 19.03 5.07
CA GLU A 158 7.80 18.91 5.11
C GLU A 158 8.26 17.47 5.41
N ILE A 159 7.53 16.75 6.26
CA ILE A 159 7.82 15.34 6.58
C ILE A 159 7.01 14.37 5.71
N LEU A 160 5.90 14.84 5.14
CA LEU A 160 4.91 14.01 4.44
C LEU A 160 5.51 13.20 3.29
N GLY A 161 6.43 13.80 2.52
CA GLY A 161 7.11 13.11 1.42
C GLY A 161 7.92 11.89 1.89
N GLN A 162 8.60 11.99 3.03
CA GLN A 162 9.38 10.89 3.59
C GLN A 162 8.47 9.76 4.10
N LEU A 163 7.39 10.12 4.82
CA LEU A 163 6.40 9.16 5.31
C LEU A 163 5.76 8.39 4.15
N LYS A 164 5.36 9.07 3.06
CA LYS A 164 4.79 8.43 1.87
C LYS A 164 5.75 7.46 1.19
N ARG A 165 7.03 7.82 1.05
CA ARG A 165 8.04 6.95 0.43
C ARG A 165 8.27 5.69 1.26
N ASN A 166 8.40 5.83 2.58
CA ASN A 166 8.51 4.70 3.49
C ASN A 166 7.27 3.81 3.40
N LEU A 167 6.07 4.41 3.43
CA LEU A 167 4.80 3.72 3.29
C LEU A 167 4.75 2.87 2.01
N VAL A 168 4.97 3.50 0.86
CA VAL A 168 4.93 2.81 -0.45
C VAL A 168 5.95 1.68 -0.51
N SER A 169 7.15 1.87 0.06
CA SER A 169 8.19 0.84 0.11
C SER A 169 7.74 -0.39 0.91
N ARG A 170 7.22 -0.19 2.14
CA ARG A 170 6.74 -1.30 2.99
C ARG A 170 5.51 -1.99 2.40
N PHE A 171 4.57 -1.21 1.88
CA PHE A 171 3.39 -1.72 1.19
C PHE A 171 3.77 -2.62 0.00
N THR A 172 4.69 -2.15 -0.86
CA THR A 172 5.16 -2.92 -2.02
C THR A 172 5.77 -4.26 -1.61
N GLY A 173 6.59 -4.26 -0.56
CA GLY A 173 7.20 -5.48 -0.02
C GLY A 173 6.18 -6.46 0.56
N ALA A 174 5.15 -5.96 1.23
CA ALA A 174 4.08 -6.79 1.78
C ALA A 174 3.18 -7.37 0.68
N LEU A 175 2.79 -6.55 -0.31
CA LEU A 175 1.99 -6.98 -1.45
C LEU A 175 2.66 -8.14 -2.22
N GLY A 176 3.98 -8.04 -2.45
CA GLY A 176 4.76 -9.10 -3.08
C GLY A 176 4.83 -10.40 -2.27
N LYS A 177 4.77 -10.33 -0.93
CA LYS A 177 4.80 -11.50 -0.05
C LYS A 177 3.43 -12.16 0.09
N ALA A 178 2.36 -11.38 0.03
CA ALA A 178 0.99 -11.86 0.21
C ALA A 178 0.57 -12.85 -0.88
N LYS A 179 1.11 -12.71 -2.10
CA LYS A 179 0.79 -13.57 -3.26
C LYS A 179 -0.71 -13.70 -3.55
N ILE A 180 -1.47 -12.65 -3.24
CA ILE A 180 -2.91 -12.58 -3.48
C ILE A 180 -3.13 -12.28 -4.97
N PRO A 181 -4.00 -13.03 -5.68
CA PRO A 181 -4.38 -12.71 -7.06
C PRO A 181 -4.97 -11.31 -7.17
N ALA A 182 -4.72 -10.60 -8.27
CA ALA A 182 -5.09 -9.21 -8.46
C ALA A 182 -6.60 -8.99 -8.36
N LEU A 183 -7.40 -9.97 -8.80
CA LEU A 183 -8.86 -9.94 -8.72
C LEU A 183 -9.39 -10.08 -7.28
N ASP A 184 -8.60 -10.68 -6.38
CA ASP A 184 -8.96 -10.88 -4.98
C ASP A 184 -8.46 -9.75 -4.08
N LEU A 185 -7.60 -8.85 -4.57
CA LEU A 185 -6.99 -7.80 -3.76
C LEU A 185 -8.02 -6.93 -3.04
N ALA A 186 -9.11 -6.56 -3.73
CA ALA A 186 -10.16 -5.72 -3.16
C ALA A 186 -10.82 -6.35 -1.92
N GLY A 187 -10.98 -7.68 -1.91
CA GLY A 187 -11.50 -8.42 -0.76
C GLY A 187 -10.51 -8.52 0.41
N ASN A 188 -9.24 -8.17 0.19
CA ASN A 188 -8.15 -8.38 1.15
C ASN A 188 -7.44 -7.07 1.59
N TYR A 189 -7.98 -5.89 1.28
CA TYR A 189 -7.36 -4.62 1.68
C TYR A 189 -7.15 -4.48 3.19
N GLU A 190 -8.08 -4.98 4.01
CA GLU A 190 -7.94 -4.91 5.46
C GLU A 190 -6.80 -5.81 5.97
N GLU A 191 -6.67 -7.02 5.42
CA GLU A 191 -5.57 -7.93 5.77
C GLU A 191 -4.22 -7.36 5.36
N ILE A 192 -4.11 -6.81 4.14
CA ILE A 192 -2.89 -6.17 3.65
C ILE A 192 -2.53 -4.96 4.52
N SER A 193 -3.51 -4.11 4.84
CA SER A 193 -3.26 -2.94 5.68
C SER A 193 -2.89 -3.35 7.12
N GLY A 194 -3.52 -4.38 7.67
CA GLY A 194 -3.19 -4.98 8.96
C GLY A 194 -1.78 -5.56 9.02
N ALA A 195 -1.31 -6.20 7.94
CA ALA A 195 0.05 -6.73 7.85
C ALA A 195 1.13 -5.63 7.73
N VAL A 196 0.81 -4.53 7.04
CA VAL A 196 1.76 -3.43 6.80
C VAL A 196 1.83 -2.47 8.00
N SER A 197 0.72 -2.23 8.69
CA SER A 197 0.60 -1.23 9.75
C SER A 197 1.64 -1.37 10.88
N PRO A 198 1.95 -2.56 11.42
CA PRO A 198 2.96 -2.71 12.48
C PRO A 198 4.36 -2.29 12.03
N ILE A 199 4.72 -2.58 10.78
CA ILE A 199 6.02 -2.23 10.20
C ILE A 199 6.11 -0.71 10.07
N LEU A 200 5.05 -0.08 9.54
CA LEU A 200 4.99 1.38 9.42
C LEU A 200 5.01 2.09 10.77
N LYS A 201 4.30 1.56 11.77
CA LYS A 201 4.35 2.08 13.14
C LYS A 201 5.78 2.14 13.65
N SER A 202 6.55 1.05 13.48
CA SER A 202 7.95 1.00 13.87
C SER A 202 8.79 2.06 13.14
N ASP A 203 8.67 2.14 11.80
CA ASP A 203 9.43 3.10 11.00
C ASP A 203 9.10 4.55 11.38
N PHE A 204 7.83 4.88 11.63
CA PHE A 204 7.40 6.25 11.93
C PHE A 204 7.82 6.67 13.34
N GLN A 205 7.87 5.72 14.29
CA GLN A 205 8.33 5.95 15.66
C GLN A 205 9.82 6.31 15.75
N GLU A 206 10.63 5.98 14.74
CA GLU A 206 12.01 6.45 14.62
C GLU A 206 12.07 7.97 14.40
N LEU A 207 11.01 8.57 13.85
CA LEU A 207 10.85 10.00 13.63
C LEU A 207 10.03 10.69 14.74
N GLY A 208 9.61 9.95 15.77
CA GLY A 208 8.72 10.45 16.82
C GLY A 208 7.24 10.59 16.40
N VAL A 209 6.86 9.99 15.27
CA VAL A 209 5.51 10.04 14.71
C VAL A 209 4.79 8.72 14.97
N ASP A 210 3.54 8.79 15.40
CA ASP A 210 2.66 7.62 15.53
C ASP A 210 1.75 7.50 14.31
N LEU A 211 1.73 6.31 13.70
CA LEU A 211 0.70 5.94 12.73
C LEU A 211 -0.60 5.58 13.47
N VAL A 212 -1.63 6.40 13.29
CA VAL A 212 -2.95 6.22 13.90
C VAL A 212 -3.80 5.28 13.05
N LYS A 213 -3.84 5.52 11.73
CA LYS A 213 -4.65 4.76 10.79
C LYS A 213 -3.94 4.63 9.45
N PHE A 214 -4.08 3.48 8.81
CA PHE A 214 -3.61 3.23 7.45
C PHE A 214 -4.72 2.51 6.69
N LEU A 215 -5.12 3.08 5.54
CA LEU A 215 -6.16 2.53 4.68
C LEU A 215 -5.66 2.46 3.25
N ILE A 216 -6.00 1.35 2.60
CA ILE A 216 -5.91 1.18 1.16
C ILE A 216 -7.30 1.48 0.62
N GLU A 217 -7.43 2.47 -0.25
CA GLU A 217 -8.70 2.80 -0.90
C GLU A 217 -8.88 1.99 -2.18
N ASN A 218 -7.80 1.84 -2.95
CA ASN A 218 -7.85 1.11 -4.20
C ASN A 218 -6.48 0.59 -4.63
N ILE A 219 -6.48 -0.57 -5.27
CA ILE A 219 -5.40 -1.10 -6.07
C ILE A 219 -5.96 -1.31 -7.48
N SER A 220 -5.49 -0.51 -8.45
CA SER A 220 -5.95 -0.53 -9.84
C SER A 220 -4.99 -1.28 -10.74
N LEU A 221 -5.58 -1.91 -11.77
CA LEU A 221 -4.87 -2.56 -12.85
C LEU A 221 -4.54 -1.54 -13.96
N PRO A 222 -3.62 -1.86 -14.87
CA PRO A 222 -3.44 -1.06 -16.08
C PRO A 222 -4.69 -1.16 -16.96
N PRO A 223 -5.08 -0.09 -17.67
CA PRO A 223 -6.24 -0.10 -18.57
C PRO A 223 -6.18 -1.20 -19.65
N GLU A 224 -4.99 -1.62 -20.04
CA GLU A 224 -4.79 -2.72 -21.00
C GLU A 224 -5.24 -4.07 -20.42
N VAL A 225 -4.94 -4.34 -19.15
CA VAL A 225 -5.32 -5.59 -18.48
C VAL A 225 -6.82 -5.57 -18.16
N GLU A 226 -7.34 -4.42 -17.74
CA GLU A 226 -8.79 -4.22 -17.50
C GLU A 226 -9.59 -4.55 -18.77
N LYS A 227 -9.21 -4.01 -19.93
CA LYS A 227 -9.88 -4.32 -21.22
C LYS A 227 -9.86 -5.80 -21.58
N ILE A 228 -8.77 -6.51 -21.29
CA ILE A 228 -8.67 -7.95 -21.56
C ILE A 228 -9.60 -8.73 -20.63
N LEU A 229 -9.65 -8.36 -19.35
CA LEU A 229 -10.53 -8.95 -18.35
C LEU A 229 -12.01 -8.69 -18.67
N ASP A 230 -12.36 -7.48 -19.08
CA ASP A 230 -13.71 -7.11 -19.50
C ASP A 230 -14.14 -7.96 -20.70
N LYS A 231 -13.29 -8.06 -21.73
CA LYS A 231 -13.57 -8.90 -22.91
C LYS A 231 -13.71 -10.38 -22.55
N ARG A 232 -12.88 -10.90 -21.64
CA ARG A 232 -13.00 -12.28 -21.16
C ARG A 232 -14.30 -12.49 -20.40
N SER A 233 -14.69 -11.52 -19.57
CA SER A 233 -15.94 -11.54 -18.83
C SER A 233 -17.14 -11.47 -19.76
N GLU A 234 -17.13 -10.61 -20.76
CA GLU A 234 -18.14 -10.56 -21.83
C GLU A 234 -18.29 -11.92 -22.52
N MET A 235 -17.18 -12.54 -22.95
CA MET A 235 -17.21 -13.88 -23.56
C MET A 235 -17.76 -14.96 -22.60
N GLY A 236 -17.47 -14.84 -21.30
CA GLY A 236 -17.98 -15.74 -20.27
C GLY A 236 -19.48 -15.56 -20.00
N LEU A 237 -19.97 -14.32 -19.94
CA LEU A 237 -21.39 -13.98 -19.77
C LEU A 237 -22.22 -14.40 -20.97
N ILE A 238 -21.63 -14.29 -22.17
CA ILE A 238 -22.24 -14.75 -23.42
C ILE A 238 -22.42 -16.28 -23.40
N GLY A 239 -21.62 -17.02 -22.61
CA GLY A 239 -21.81 -18.42 -22.22
C GLY A 239 -21.69 -19.45 -23.36
N ASN A 240 -22.00 -19.06 -24.58
CA ASN A 240 -22.05 -19.91 -25.75
C ASN A 240 -21.45 -19.16 -26.93
N ILE A 241 -20.12 -19.26 -27.04
CA ILE A 241 -19.34 -18.64 -28.14
C ILE A 241 -19.89 -19.08 -29.51
N GLN A 242 -20.41 -20.30 -29.63
CA GLN A 242 -21.11 -20.76 -30.83
C GLN A 242 -22.36 -19.93 -31.15
N GLN A 243 -23.18 -19.61 -30.15
CA GLN A 243 -24.37 -18.77 -30.35
C GLN A 243 -24.01 -17.32 -30.63
N PHE A 244 -22.92 -16.79 -30.06
CA PHE A 244 -22.47 -15.43 -30.36
C PHE A 244 -21.77 -15.29 -31.70
N ALA A 245 -20.96 -16.28 -32.09
CA ALA A 245 -20.42 -16.37 -33.44
C ALA A 245 -21.56 -16.53 -34.46
N ALA A 246 -22.56 -17.38 -34.17
CA ALA A 246 -23.76 -17.49 -34.98
C ALA A 246 -24.59 -16.20 -34.99
N TYR A 247 -24.70 -15.49 -33.86
CA TYR A 247 -25.43 -14.22 -33.77
C TYR A 247 -24.72 -13.10 -34.51
N GLN A 248 -23.39 -12.95 -34.37
CA GLN A 248 -22.61 -11.98 -35.14
C GLN A 248 -22.63 -12.31 -36.63
N ALA A 249 -22.49 -13.59 -37.00
CA ALA A 249 -22.64 -14.01 -38.40
C ALA A 249 -24.06 -13.73 -38.92
N ALA A 250 -25.10 -14.02 -38.14
CA ALA A 250 -26.49 -13.78 -38.50
C ALA A 250 -26.83 -12.27 -38.53
N SER A 251 -26.17 -11.45 -37.72
CA SER A 251 -26.33 -9.99 -37.68
C SER A 251 -25.55 -9.27 -38.78
N ALA A 252 -24.46 -9.88 -39.29
CA ALA A 252 -23.75 -9.43 -40.47
C ALA A 252 -24.53 -9.65 -41.78
N ILE A 253 -25.46 -10.61 -41.82
CA ILE A 253 -26.34 -10.87 -42.98
C ILE A 253 -27.25 -9.66 -43.31
N PRO A 254 -28.01 -9.07 -42.37
CA PRO A 254 -28.83 -7.89 -42.66
C PRO A 254 -28.00 -6.64 -42.96
N ASP A 255 -26.80 -6.49 -42.40
CA ASP A 255 -25.94 -5.34 -42.72
C ASP A 255 -25.24 -5.50 -44.10
N ALA A 256 -24.92 -6.73 -44.51
CA ALA A 256 -24.54 -7.03 -45.90
C ALA A 256 -25.72 -6.86 -46.88
N ALA A 257 -26.95 -7.11 -46.44
CA ALA A 257 -28.16 -6.90 -47.26
C ALA A 257 -28.58 -5.42 -47.36
N LYS A 258 -28.19 -4.58 -46.40
CA LYS A 258 -28.43 -3.12 -46.40
C LYS A 258 -27.48 -2.33 -47.31
N THR A 259 -26.50 -2.97 -47.96
CA THR A 259 -25.65 -2.35 -48.99
C THR A 259 -26.12 -2.81 -50.37
N PRO A 260 -27.17 -2.19 -50.96
CA PRO A 260 -27.94 -2.74 -52.08
C PRO A 260 -27.19 -2.69 -53.43
N ASN A 261 -25.92 -2.25 -53.43
CA ASN A 261 -25.15 -2.02 -54.64
C ASN A 261 -23.68 -2.47 -54.54
N SER A 262 -23.37 -3.36 -53.60
CA SER A 262 -22.07 -4.01 -53.51
C SER A 262 -22.11 -5.33 -54.31
N MET A 263 -21.60 -5.30 -55.55
CA MET A 263 -21.33 -6.52 -56.33
C MET A 263 -20.41 -7.50 -55.57
N ALA A 264 -19.71 -7.03 -54.52
CA ALA A 264 -18.91 -7.86 -53.63
C ALA A 264 -19.73 -8.61 -52.56
N GLY A 265 -20.88 -8.08 -52.12
CA GLY A 265 -21.70 -8.68 -51.05
C GLY A 265 -22.47 -9.93 -51.49
N ALA A 266 -23.01 -9.92 -52.72
CA ALA A 266 -23.73 -11.08 -53.27
C ALA A 266 -22.78 -12.25 -53.61
N GLY A 267 -21.57 -11.96 -54.11
CA GLY A 267 -20.54 -12.96 -54.38
C GLY A 267 -19.93 -13.57 -53.11
N MET A 268 -19.77 -12.77 -52.06
CA MET A 268 -19.21 -13.22 -50.78
C MET A 268 -20.24 -13.98 -49.93
N GLY A 269 -21.53 -13.63 -49.99
CA GLY A 269 -22.60 -14.38 -49.32
C GLY A 269 -22.83 -15.78 -49.90
N LEU A 270 -22.81 -15.90 -51.23
CA LEU A 270 -22.86 -17.20 -51.92
C LEU A 270 -21.56 -18.00 -51.73
N ALA A 271 -20.39 -17.36 -51.75
CA ALA A 271 -19.12 -18.03 -51.48
C ALA A 271 -19.00 -18.51 -50.02
N ALA A 272 -19.46 -17.73 -49.04
CA ALA A 272 -19.52 -18.14 -47.64
C ALA A 272 -20.53 -19.28 -47.42
N GLY A 273 -21.69 -19.23 -48.09
CA GLY A 273 -22.69 -20.30 -48.07
C GLY A 273 -22.17 -21.62 -48.66
N TRP A 274 -21.41 -21.56 -49.77
CA TRP A 274 -20.75 -22.73 -50.34
C TRP A 274 -19.57 -23.24 -49.51
N HIS A 275 -18.78 -22.36 -48.89
CA HIS A 275 -17.63 -22.76 -48.07
C HIS A 275 -18.08 -23.41 -46.75
N MET A 276 -19.15 -22.89 -46.14
CA MET A 276 -19.73 -23.45 -44.92
C MET A 276 -20.53 -24.73 -45.20
N GLY A 277 -21.24 -24.81 -46.34
CA GLY A 277 -21.91 -26.04 -46.79
C GLY A 277 -20.93 -27.17 -47.15
N GLY A 278 -19.77 -26.83 -47.74
CA GLY A 278 -18.72 -27.78 -48.09
C GLY A 278 -18.00 -28.39 -46.89
N GLN A 279 -17.74 -27.61 -45.82
CA GLN A 279 -17.15 -28.16 -44.59
C GLN A 279 -18.14 -29.03 -43.80
N MET A 280 -19.43 -28.71 -43.83
CA MET A 280 -20.46 -29.51 -43.17
C MET A 280 -20.71 -30.85 -43.89
N ALA A 281 -20.61 -30.88 -45.23
CA ALA A 281 -20.71 -32.11 -46.01
C ALA A 281 -19.52 -33.06 -45.82
N ASN A 282 -18.30 -32.52 -45.63
CA ASN A 282 -17.10 -33.34 -45.35
C ASN A 282 -17.05 -33.91 -43.92
N ALA A 283 -17.85 -33.41 -42.98
CA ALA A 283 -17.95 -33.95 -41.63
C ALA A 283 -18.86 -35.21 -41.53
N PHE A 284 -19.61 -35.52 -42.58
CA PHE A 284 -20.56 -36.66 -42.62
C PHE A 284 -20.12 -37.82 -43.55
N ALA A 285 -18.90 -37.78 -44.11
CA ALA A 285 -18.36 -38.87 -44.93
C ALA A 285 -17.58 -39.88 -44.06
N PRO A 286 -18.00 -41.16 -43.96
CA PRO A 286 -17.26 -42.18 -43.22
C PRO A 286 -16.14 -42.73 -44.10
N GLN A 287 -14.90 -42.34 -43.84
CA GLN A 287 -13.75 -42.81 -44.61
C GLN A 287 -13.04 -43.95 -43.89
N LEU A 288 -13.36 -45.18 -44.34
CA LEU A 288 -12.59 -46.39 -44.12
C LEU A 288 -11.29 -46.39 -44.96
N ALA A 289 -10.31 -47.16 -44.46
CA ALA A 289 -9.20 -47.82 -45.16
C ALA A 289 -7.77 -47.25 -44.85
N PRO A 290 -6.68 -48.05 -45.08
CA PRO A 290 -6.01 -48.82 -44.03
C PRO A 290 -4.49 -48.56 -43.91
N GLN A 291 -3.89 -49.06 -42.82
CA GLN A 291 -2.43 -49.11 -42.56
C GLN A 291 -1.68 -50.11 -43.46
N ALA A 292 -0.44 -49.76 -43.83
CA ALA A 292 0.70 -50.68 -44.06
C ALA A 292 2.06 -49.91 -44.09
N PRO A 293 3.22 -50.57 -43.84
CA PRO A 293 4.31 -49.98 -43.03
C PRO A 293 5.74 -49.88 -43.69
N VAL A 294 6.61 -49.04 -43.06
CA VAL A 294 8.12 -48.99 -42.94
C VAL A 294 9.01 -49.01 -44.22
N PRO A 295 10.32 -48.55 -44.25
CA PRO A 295 11.30 -48.39 -43.15
C PRO A 295 12.25 -47.15 -43.19
N ALA A 296 13.19 -47.14 -42.23
CA ALA A 296 14.07 -46.09 -41.71
C ALA A 296 15.31 -45.69 -42.54
N ALA A 297 15.84 -44.48 -42.29
CA ALA A 297 17.29 -44.20 -42.11
C ALA A 297 17.62 -42.76 -41.63
N ALA A 298 18.34 -42.70 -40.50
CA ALA A 298 19.50 -41.85 -40.12
C ALA A 298 19.44 -40.31 -39.86
N ALA A 299 19.88 -39.98 -38.62
CA ALA A 299 20.70 -38.83 -38.16
C ALA A 299 20.03 -37.43 -38.01
N GLN A 300 20.22 -36.60 -36.97
CA GLN A 300 20.86 -36.63 -35.64
C GLN A 300 20.51 -35.28 -34.92
N ILE A 301 20.53 -35.23 -33.57
CA ILE A 301 20.64 -34.05 -32.63
C ILE A 301 19.55 -32.94 -32.67
N SER A 302 18.71 -32.69 -31.66
CA SER A 302 19.00 -32.30 -30.26
C SER A 302 17.70 -32.39 -29.41
N GLN A 303 17.71 -33.04 -28.23
CA GLN A 303 16.54 -33.20 -27.35
C GLN A 303 16.79 -32.63 -25.94
N THR A 304 15.88 -31.76 -25.50
CA THR A 304 15.58 -31.47 -24.08
C THR A 304 14.79 -32.63 -23.46
N PRO A 305 14.96 -32.93 -22.16
CA PRO A 305 14.47 -34.18 -21.57
C PRO A 305 12.96 -34.14 -21.26
N ALA A 306 12.26 -35.22 -21.61
CA ALA A 306 10.95 -35.59 -21.11
C ALA A 306 11.09 -36.39 -19.79
N PRO A 307 10.06 -36.38 -18.90
CA PRO A 307 10.18 -36.90 -17.54
C PRO A 307 10.18 -38.43 -17.47
N ALA A 308 10.96 -38.96 -16.54
CA ALA A 308 11.13 -40.39 -16.27
C ALA A 308 9.88 -41.04 -15.62
N PRO A 309 9.69 -42.36 -15.77
CA PRO A 309 8.65 -43.11 -15.06
C PRO A 309 8.94 -43.18 -13.55
N LEU A 310 7.87 -43.09 -12.74
CA LEU A 310 7.91 -43.02 -11.28
C LEU A 310 8.48 -44.31 -10.65
N SER A 311 9.33 -44.16 -9.64
CA SER A 311 9.97 -45.27 -8.94
C SER A 311 9.06 -45.89 -7.86
N PRO A 312 9.14 -47.20 -7.58
CA PRO A 312 8.33 -47.87 -6.56
C PRO A 312 8.44 -47.27 -5.14
N ASP A 313 9.57 -46.65 -4.80
CA ASP A 313 9.81 -46.04 -3.48
C ASP A 313 8.99 -44.75 -3.25
N ASP A 314 8.69 -44.01 -4.31
CA ASP A 314 7.86 -42.80 -4.24
C ASP A 314 6.39 -43.14 -3.95
N MET A 315 5.94 -44.31 -4.38
CA MET A 315 4.56 -44.79 -4.23
C MET A 315 4.26 -45.21 -2.79
N VAL A 316 5.18 -45.96 -2.18
CA VAL A 316 5.10 -46.34 -0.76
C VAL A 316 5.09 -45.11 0.14
N THR A 317 5.85 -44.08 -0.22
CA THR A 317 5.88 -42.81 0.52
C THR A 317 4.56 -42.04 0.41
N ARG A 318 3.89 -42.07 -0.75
CA ARG A 318 2.57 -41.46 -0.94
C ARG A 318 1.46 -42.19 -0.19
N LEU A 319 1.49 -43.53 -0.15
CA LEU A 319 0.53 -44.32 0.63
C LEU A 319 0.63 -44.00 2.12
N LYS A 320 1.85 -43.90 2.67
CA LYS A 320 2.07 -43.50 4.07
C LYS A 320 1.55 -42.09 4.39
N LYS A 321 1.66 -41.14 3.45
CA LYS A 321 1.10 -39.79 3.62
C LYS A 321 -0.43 -39.78 3.59
N LEU A 322 -1.05 -40.62 2.76
CA LEU A 322 -2.50 -40.79 2.73
C LEU A 322 -3.04 -41.40 4.02
N ASP A 323 -2.35 -42.39 4.58
CA ASP A 323 -2.71 -43.00 5.88
C ASP A 323 -2.62 -41.96 7.01
N ALA A 324 -1.59 -41.11 7.01
CA ALA A 324 -1.45 -40.03 7.98
C ALA A 324 -2.57 -38.98 7.86
N LEU A 325 -3.01 -38.63 6.65
CA LEU A 325 -4.08 -37.66 6.41
C LEU A 325 -5.47 -38.20 6.78
N LYS A 326 -5.71 -39.51 6.60
CA LYS A 326 -6.91 -40.18 7.13
C LYS A 326 -6.90 -40.19 8.66
N ALA A 327 -5.77 -40.55 9.27
CA ALA A 327 -5.63 -40.56 10.73
C ALA A 327 -5.79 -39.16 11.36
N ALA A 328 -5.42 -38.11 10.62
CA ALA A 328 -5.63 -36.71 11.01
C ALA A 328 -7.07 -36.21 10.79
N GLY A 329 -7.98 -37.03 10.26
CA GLY A 329 -9.38 -36.66 10.01
C GLY A 329 -9.59 -35.66 8.87
N VAL A 330 -8.56 -35.43 8.05
CA VAL A 330 -8.57 -34.47 6.93
C VAL A 330 -9.25 -35.06 5.69
N LEU A 331 -9.31 -36.40 5.59
CA LEU A 331 -9.94 -37.12 4.49
C LEU A 331 -11.10 -37.98 5.00
N SER A 332 -12.22 -37.94 4.28
CA SER A 332 -13.31 -38.90 4.48
C SER A 332 -12.91 -40.33 4.05
N GLU A 333 -13.60 -41.34 4.59
CA GLU A 333 -13.39 -42.77 4.24
C GLU A 333 -13.46 -43.00 2.72
N ASP A 334 -14.44 -42.39 2.06
CA ASP A 334 -14.70 -42.54 0.62
C ASP A 334 -13.60 -41.90 -0.25
N GLU A 335 -13.10 -40.71 0.14
CA GLU A 335 -12.03 -40.02 -0.58
C GLU A 335 -10.67 -40.72 -0.41
N TYR A 336 -10.41 -41.28 0.78
CA TYR A 336 -9.23 -42.08 1.03
C TYR A 336 -9.24 -43.36 0.19
N ALA A 337 -10.37 -44.07 0.11
CA ALA A 337 -10.50 -45.30 -0.67
C ALA A 337 -10.23 -45.05 -2.16
N LYS A 338 -10.78 -43.95 -2.71
CA LYS A 338 -10.58 -43.57 -4.12
C LYS A 338 -9.12 -43.22 -4.43
N LYS A 339 -8.48 -42.37 -3.61
CA LYS A 339 -7.08 -41.94 -3.82
C LYS A 339 -6.08 -43.08 -3.61
N ARG A 340 -6.36 -44.00 -2.68
CA ARG A 340 -5.55 -45.20 -2.50
C ARG A 340 -5.66 -46.14 -3.69
N GLY A 341 -6.86 -46.28 -4.27
CA GLY A 341 -7.10 -47.05 -5.50
C GLY A 341 -6.32 -46.51 -6.70
N GLU A 342 -6.30 -45.19 -6.88
CA GLU A 342 -5.56 -44.54 -7.98
C GLU A 342 -4.05 -44.76 -7.89
N ILE A 343 -3.48 -44.75 -6.67
CA ILE A 343 -2.04 -45.00 -6.47
C ILE A 343 -1.70 -46.48 -6.70
N LEU A 344 -2.56 -47.40 -6.24
CA LEU A 344 -2.35 -48.83 -6.45
C LEU A 344 -2.58 -49.24 -7.92
N ALA A 345 -3.47 -48.56 -8.65
CA ALA A 345 -3.69 -48.77 -10.08
C ALA A 345 -2.55 -48.21 -10.96
N SER A 346 -1.66 -47.41 -10.38
CA SER A 346 -0.45 -46.91 -11.03
C SER A 346 0.80 -47.79 -10.81
N ILE A 347 0.61 -48.97 -10.19
CA ILE A 347 1.60 -50.06 -10.06
C ILE A 347 1.50 -50.98 -11.27
#